data_AF-A0A8D9HKE4-F1
#
_entry.id   AF-A0A8D9HKE4-F1
#
_cell.length_a   1.000
_cell.length_b   1.000
_cell.length_c   1.000
_cell.angle_alpha   90.00
_cell.angle_beta   90.00
_cell.angle_gamma   90.00
#
_symmetry.space_group_name_H-M   'P 1'
#
loop_
_entity.id
_entity.type
_entity.pdbx_description
1 polymer ?
#
loop_
_entity_poly.entity_id
_entity_poly.type
_entity_poly.pdbx_seq_one_letter_code
_entity_poly.pdbx_strand_id
1 'polypeptide(L)' 'MMKKQVTIVAALLILVALSSNLDMVAEAQLGPGDCYDGCSTACVQRDSRKTARCDRKCSIRCGPGN' A
#
# COMPACT_ATOMS: atom_id res chain seq x y z
N MET A 1 9.90 -19.37 -39.66
CA MET A 1 8.74 -18.92 -38.84
C MET A 1 8.89 -19.30 -37.36
N MET A 2 9.31 -20.53 -37.04
CA MET A 2 9.40 -21.02 -35.66
C MET A 2 10.42 -20.30 -34.78
N LYS A 3 11.59 -19.89 -35.31
CA LYS A 3 12.60 -19.14 -34.52
C LYS A 3 12.05 -17.85 -33.89
N LYS A 4 11.25 -17.08 -34.62
CA LYS A 4 10.64 -15.83 -34.11
C LYS A 4 9.61 -16.12 -33.02
N GLN A 5 8.80 -17.17 -33.19
CA GLN A 5 7.82 -17.58 -32.18
C GLN A 5 8.48 -18.14 -30.93
N VAL A 6 9.54 -18.94 -31.06
CA VAL A 6 10.33 -19.46 -29.92
C VAL A 6 10.99 -18.31 -29.15
N THR A 7 11.53 -17.30 -29.83
CA THR A 7 12.09 -16.12 -29.14
C THR A 7 11.03 -15.30 -28.40
N ILE A 8 9.81 -15.17 -28.97
CA ILE A 8 8.72 -14.45 -28.31
C ILE A 8 8.25 -15.20 -27.06
N VAL A 9 8.07 -16.52 -27.18
CA VAL A 9 7.67 -17.36 -26.04
C VAL A 9 8.74 -17.35 -24.94
N ALA A 10 10.02 -17.42 -25.30
CA ALA A 10 11.11 -17.33 -24.34
C ALA A 10 11.13 -15.97 -23.62
N ALA A 11 10.94 -14.86 -24.34
CA ALA A 11 10.87 -13.53 -23.75
C ALA A 11 9.69 -13.38 -22.77
N LEU A 12 8.52 -13.93 -23.12
CA LEU A 12 7.33 -13.91 -22.27
C LEU A 12 7.56 -14.73 -20.98
N LEU A 13 8.17 -15.90 -21.07
CA LEU A 13 8.47 -16.73 -19.91
C LEU A 13 9.46 -16.05 -18.95
N ILE A 14 10.47 -15.35 -19.49
CA ILE A 14 11.41 -14.56 -18.70
C ILE A 14 10.68 -13.42 -17.97
N LEU A 15 9.80 -12.69 -18.66
CA LEU A 15 9.00 -11.62 -18.04
C LEU A 15 8.11 -12.14 -16.90
N VAL A 16 7.46 -13.30 -17.11
CA VAL A 16 6.62 -13.92 -16.07
C VAL A 16 7.46 -14.36 -14.86
N ALA A 17 8.62 -14.97 -15.09
CA ALA A 17 9.54 -15.37 -14.02
C ALA A 17 10.11 -14.16 -13.23
N LEU A 18 10.32 -13.01 -13.89
CA LEU A 18 10.69 -11.78 -13.21
C LEU A 18 9.52 -11.22 -12.37
N SER A 19 8.29 -11.33 -12.87
CA SER A 19 7.09 -10.87 -12.15
C SER A 19 6.69 -11.75 -10.96
N SER A 20 7.02 -13.05 -10.96
CA SER A 20 6.71 -13.96 -9.85
C SER A 20 7.58 -13.74 -8.61
N ASN A 21 8.71 -13.03 -8.76
CA ASN A 21 9.56 -12.60 -7.65
C ASN A 21 9.21 -11.19 -7.16
N LEU A 22 8.19 -10.55 -7.76
CA LEU A 22 7.54 -9.44 -7.12
C LEU A 22 6.71 -10.08 -6.00
N ASP A 23 7.36 -10.33 -4.85
CA ASP A 23 6.66 -10.34 -3.59
C ASP A 23 5.73 -9.14 -3.65
N MET A 24 4.43 -9.45 -3.71
CA MET A 24 3.37 -8.48 -3.52
C MET A 24 3.84 -7.66 -2.33
N VAL A 25 4.31 -6.43 -2.59
CA VAL A 25 4.73 -5.51 -1.53
C VAL A 25 3.46 -5.35 -0.74
N ALA A 26 3.35 -6.17 0.29
CA ALA A 26 2.14 -6.37 1.04
C ALA A 26 1.80 -5.01 1.56
N GLU A 27 0.83 -4.39 0.87
CA GLU A 27 0.26 -3.07 1.14
C GLU A 27 1.22 -2.25 1.97
N ALA A 28 2.30 -1.76 1.33
CA ALA A 28 3.38 -0.98 1.93
C ALA A 28 3.07 -0.72 3.41
N GLN A 29 3.48 -1.66 4.27
CA GLN A 29 3.38 -1.53 5.72
C GLN A 29 3.81 -0.12 5.99
N LEU A 30 2.84 0.74 6.34
CA LEU A 30 2.98 2.19 6.37
C LEU A 30 4.35 2.47 6.97
N GLY A 31 5.33 2.81 6.12
CA GLY A 31 6.70 3.03 6.59
C GLY A 31 6.62 4.06 7.71
N PRO A 32 7.46 3.97 8.76
CA PRO A 32 7.26 4.35 10.18
C PRO A 32 6.55 5.69 10.48
N GLY A 33 5.38 5.91 9.88
CA GLY A 33 4.36 6.82 10.32
C GLY A 33 3.43 5.96 11.13
N ASP A 34 3.32 6.29 12.41
CA ASP A 34 2.31 5.76 13.32
C ASP A 34 1.00 5.58 12.52
N CYS A 35 0.31 4.44 12.69
CA CYS A 35 -1.01 4.22 12.08
C CYS A 35 -1.92 5.46 12.25
N TYR A 36 -1.75 6.15 13.39
CA TYR A 36 -2.40 7.39 13.72
C TYR A 36 -2.08 8.57 12.79
N ASP A 37 -0.82 8.76 12.39
CA ASP A 37 -0.41 9.84 11.49
C ASP A 37 -1.04 9.65 10.11
N GLY A 38 -0.99 8.43 9.59
CA GLY A 38 -1.67 8.08 8.33
C GLY A 38 -3.20 8.31 8.41
N CYS A 39 -3.81 7.96 9.54
CA CYS A 39 -5.24 8.16 9.75
C CYS A 39 -5.62 9.65 9.94
N SER A 40 -4.84 10.40 10.72
CA SER A 40 -5.13 11.78 11.10
C SER A 40 -4.91 12.77 9.96
N THR A 41 -4.11 12.40 8.95
CA THR A 41 -3.97 13.18 7.71
C THR A 41 -5.34 13.41 7.03
N ALA A 42 -6.27 12.46 7.15
CA ALA A 42 -7.63 12.57 6.63
C ALA A 42 -8.59 13.40 7.53
N CYS A 43 -8.14 13.84 8.70
CA CYS A 43 -8.95 14.56 9.69
C CYS A 43 -8.90 16.10 9.52
N VAL A 44 -8.05 16.63 8.63
CA VAL A 44 -7.88 18.08 8.41
C VAL A 44 -9.16 18.72 7.86
N GLN A 45 -9.79 19.57 8.67
CA GLN A 45 -10.98 20.33 8.30
C GLN A 45 -11.16 21.59 9.14
N ARG A 46 -12.09 22.47 8.75
CA ARG A 46 -12.35 23.75 9.44
C ARG A 46 -13.05 23.62 10.79
N ASP A 47 -13.86 22.57 10.97
CA ASP A 47 -14.65 22.36 12.19
C ASP A 47 -13.85 21.54 13.21
N SER A 48 -13.43 22.19 14.29
CA SER A 48 -12.60 21.57 15.35
C SER A 48 -13.29 20.41 16.06
N ARG A 49 -14.63 20.41 16.17
CA ARG A 49 -15.38 19.30 16.79
C ARG A 49 -15.31 18.06 15.91
N LYS A 50 -15.37 18.24 14.59
CA LYS A 50 -15.29 17.13 13.65
C LYS A 50 -13.85 16.61 13.51
N THR A 51 -12.84 17.48 13.62
CA THR A 51 -11.42 17.07 13.72
C THR A 51 -11.22 16.16 14.93
N ALA A 52 -11.60 16.61 16.13
CA ALA A 52 -11.46 15.81 17.36
C ALA A 52 -12.23 14.47 17.32
N ARG A 53 -13.38 14.43 16.65
CA ARG A 53 -14.13 13.18 16.43
C ARG A 53 -13.37 12.22 15.52
N CYS A 54 -12.73 12.75 14.48
CA CYS A 54 -11.93 11.98 13.55
C CYS A 54 -10.67 11.42 14.24
N ASP A 55 -9.96 12.24 15.01
CA ASP A 55 -8.80 11.82 15.81
C ASP A 55 -9.14 10.70 16.79
N ARG A 56 -10.29 10.79 17.48
CA ARG A 56 -10.77 9.70 18.35
C ARG A 56 -10.98 8.39 17.58
N LYS A 57 -11.51 8.46 16.35
CA LYS A 57 -11.65 7.26 15.51
C LYS A 57 -10.29 6.69 15.11
N CYS A 58 -9.31 7.53 14.85
CA CYS A 58 -7.94 7.10 14.56
C CYS A 58 -7.31 6.39 15.75
N SER A 59 -7.44 6.94 16.96
CA SER A 59 -6.97 6.28 18.19
C SER A 59 -7.62 4.90 18.41
N ILE A 60 -8.93 4.76 18.17
CA ILE A 60 -9.62 3.46 18.28
C ILE A 60 -9.13 2.48 17.19
N ARG A 61 -8.94 2.97 15.97
CA ARG A 61 -8.52 2.15 14.82
C ARG A 61 -7.09 1.62 14.98
N CYS A 62 -6.20 2.44 15.52
CA CYS A 62 -4.78 2.13 15.64
C CYS A 62 -4.42 1.46 16.97
N GLY A 63 -5.29 1.55 17.98
CA GLY A 63 -5.11 0.91 19.27
C GLY A 63 -4.22 1.71 20.24
N PRO A 64 -4.13 1.25 21.50
CA PRO A 64 -3.29 1.90 22.50
C PRO A 64 -1.81 1.68 22.17
N GLY A 65 -1.14 2.76 21.75
CA GLY A 65 0.29 2.79 21.47
C GLY A 65 0.62 2.70 19.98
N ASN A 66 -0.06 3.53 19.17
CA ASN A 66 0.14 3.76 17.73
C ASN A 66 1.20 2.95 16.99
#